data_AF-A0A519YIK1-F1
#
_entry.id   AF-A0A519YIK1-F1
#
_cell.length_a   1.000
_cell.length_b   1.000
_cell.length_c   1.000
_cell.angle_alpha   90.00
_cell.angle_beta   90.00
_cell.angle_gamma   90.00
#
_symmetry.space_group_name_H-M   'P 1'
#
loop_
_entity.id
_entity.type
_entity.pdbx_description
1 polymer ?
#
loop_
_entity_poly.entity_id
_entity_poly.type
_entity_poly.pdbx_seq_one_letter_code
_entity_poly.pdbx_strand_id
1 'polypeptide(L)'
;MTINSILLDSTGGFNATFNNYIGKVTPGNPAGTATAGTAGNTTNTPSTVSANFVYNSACTEARATPYDIVVLVEDRGCAGKTVADILHITVTKPTGPTDITGTFAICGLPSTQTYAAVPGVAPTAPTINWRVVGGTIVGSNTANPVTVNWTTAGTGTIVARGVSQYGCFTDSVTRTVTLDQAPTLTVTGNQTICEGGSTSLTVTGGTAPYTITATGTTPITGNGPFVLSPTATTTYTITATPTGQAACGATTQVTITVQPKPVANAGAAVTICSGGVAQLGTTAVAGYTYSWSPTTGLSNPTIANPTATLTNTTGAPITQTYTLTVTSATGNCQSTSSVAVTVTPPAAAAAGSNVTVCSGSPAQLGAA
;
A
#
# COMPACT_ATOMS: atom_id res chain seq x y z
N MET A 1 64.50 -20.41 33.62
CA MET A 1 63.51 -19.31 33.56
C MET A 1 62.15 -19.91 33.71
N THR A 2 61.37 -19.43 34.68
CA THR A 2 60.04 -19.97 35.00
C THR A 2 59.07 -18.80 34.87
N ILE A 3 58.22 -18.82 33.84
CA ILE A 3 57.22 -17.76 33.64
C ILE A 3 56.01 -18.13 34.49
N ASN A 4 55.77 -17.38 35.56
CA ASN A 4 54.64 -17.59 36.45
C ASN A 4 53.69 -16.38 36.34
N SER A 5 52.51 -16.59 35.75
CA SER A 5 51.47 -15.55 35.68
C SER A 5 50.73 -15.44 37.02
N ILE A 6 50.62 -14.22 37.55
CA ILE A 6 50.11 -13.87 38.90
C ILE A 6 48.59 -13.70 38.99
N LEU A 7 47.80 -14.42 38.20
CA LEU A 7 46.46 -14.78 38.70
C LEU A 7 46.61 -15.96 39.68
N LEU A 8 47.16 -15.67 40.86
CA LEU A 8 46.98 -16.31 42.17
C LEU A 8 47.67 -15.41 43.23
N ASP A 9 46.83 -14.70 43.98
CA ASP A 9 46.99 -14.22 45.36
C ASP A 9 48.34 -14.37 46.12
N SER A 10 49.03 -13.25 46.32
CA SER A 10 49.08 -12.51 47.61
C SER A 10 50.41 -11.76 47.88
N THR A 11 50.20 -10.56 48.43
CA THR A 11 51.03 -9.59 49.18
C THR A 11 52.56 -9.74 49.32
N GLY A 12 53.27 -8.82 48.67
CA GLY A 12 54.61 -8.37 49.06
C GLY A 12 55.24 -7.51 47.96
N GLY A 13 55.32 -6.19 48.16
CA GLY A 13 55.91 -5.26 47.19
C GLY A 13 57.36 -4.92 47.52
N PHE A 14 58.24 -4.84 46.52
CA PHE A 14 59.47 -4.02 46.51
C PHE A 14 59.91 -3.76 45.05
N ASN A 15 60.52 -2.60 44.81
CA ASN A 15 61.05 -2.16 43.51
C ASN A 15 62.36 -2.88 43.16
N ALA A 16 62.53 -3.29 41.91
CA ALA A 16 63.83 -3.59 41.30
C ALA A 16 63.82 -3.21 39.82
N THR A 17 64.93 -2.67 39.32
CA THR A 17 65.13 -2.28 37.91
C THR A 17 66.16 -3.18 37.22
N PHE A 18 65.89 -3.53 35.97
CA PHE A 18 66.78 -4.34 35.13
C PHE A 18 67.39 -3.47 34.01
N ASN A 19 68.66 -3.09 34.15
CA ASN A 19 69.43 -2.32 33.16
C ASN A 19 68.71 -1.10 32.51
N ASN A 20 67.75 -0.47 33.20
CA ASN A 20 66.91 0.61 32.68
C ASN A 20 66.11 0.30 31.39
N TYR A 21 66.01 -0.96 30.96
CA TYR A 21 65.27 -1.33 29.75
C TYR A 21 63.91 -1.92 30.10
N ILE A 22 62.86 -1.14 29.84
CA ILE A 22 61.47 -1.60 29.83
C ILE A 22 61.34 -2.63 28.71
N GLY A 23 60.90 -3.84 29.03
CA GLY A 23 60.50 -4.82 28.03
C GLY A 23 59.41 -4.22 27.13
N LYS A 24 59.76 -3.87 25.89
CA LYS A 24 58.83 -3.24 24.94
C LYS A 24 58.05 -4.32 24.21
N VAL A 25 56.88 -4.70 24.72
CA VAL A 25 55.93 -5.51 23.95
C VAL A 25 55.15 -4.57 23.04
N THR A 26 55.24 -4.77 21.73
CA THR A 26 54.48 -3.97 20.75
C THR A 26 53.08 -4.57 20.56
N PRO A 27 52.03 -3.73 20.36
CA PRO A 27 50.68 -4.24 20.11
C PRO A 27 50.60 -5.11 18.85
N GLY A 28 49.98 -6.29 18.96
CA GLY A 28 49.78 -7.22 17.85
C GLY A 28 50.68 -8.45 17.92
N ASN A 29 50.13 -9.54 18.47
CA ASN A 29 50.79 -10.83 18.75
C ASN A 29 51.99 -10.72 19.73
N PRO A 30 51.73 -10.62 21.05
CA PRO A 30 52.76 -10.32 22.03
C PRO A 30 53.66 -11.53 22.27
N ALA A 31 54.66 -11.71 21.41
CA ALA A 31 55.87 -12.45 21.73
C ALA A 31 56.86 -11.46 22.34
N GLY A 32 57.16 -11.64 23.62
CA GLY A 32 58.22 -10.89 24.29
C GLY A 32 59.44 -11.78 24.51
N THR A 33 60.63 -11.21 24.37
CA THR A 33 61.88 -11.85 24.79
C THR A 33 62.29 -11.26 26.12
N ALA A 34 62.41 -12.07 27.17
CA ALA A 34 63.13 -11.66 28.36
C ALA A 34 64.56 -12.19 28.26
N THR A 35 65.55 -11.31 28.41
CA THR A 35 66.98 -11.66 28.39
C THR A 35 67.59 -11.46 29.76
N ALA A 36 68.12 -12.52 30.36
CA ALA A 36 68.96 -12.43 31.56
C ALA A 36 70.44 -12.58 31.17
N GLY A 37 71.31 -11.71 31.67
CA GLY A 37 72.76 -11.77 31.44
C GLY A 37 73.53 -11.34 32.68
N THR A 38 74.75 -11.84 32.85
CA THR A 38 75.62 -11.49 33.99
C THR A 38 76.28 -10.13 33.74
N ALA A 39 75.91 -9.10 34.51
CA ALA A 39 76.71 -7.89 34.57
C ALA A 39 77.93 -8.13 35.48
N GLY A 40 79.14 -8.19 34.89
CA GLY A 40 80.39 -8.11 35.67
C GLY A 40 81.42 -9.24 35.51
N ASN A 41 81.66 -9.77 34.32
CA ASN A 41 82.91 -10.52 34.07
C ASN A 41 83.66 -9.91 32.88
N THR A 42 84.85 -9.36 33.13
CA THR A 42 85.71 -8.68 32.15
C THR A 42 86.43 -9.63 31.19
N THR A 43 86.13 -10.94 31.20
CA THR A 43 86.86 -11.92 30.38
C THR A 43 86.04 -12.99 29.66
N ASN A 44 84.70 -12.97 29.67
CA ASN A 44 83.92 -13.94 28.89
C ASN A 44 82.60 -13.35 28.39
N THR A 45 82.25 -13.67 27.14
CA THR A 45 81.01 -13.32 26.44
C THR A 45 79.80 -13.52 27.36
N PRO A 46 78.93 -12.50 27.57
CA PRO A 46 77.75 -12.66 28.42
C PRO A 46 76.89 -13.83 27.91
N SER A 47 76.61 -14.82 28.76
CA SER A 47 75.64 -15.86 28.43
C SER A 47 74.24 -15.27 28.63
N THR A 48 73.50 -15.08 27.54
CA THR A 48 72.11 -14.64 27.59
C THR A 48 71.17 -15.83 27.63
N VAL A 49 70.24 -15.82 28.58
CA VAL A 49 69.10 -16.74 28.55
C VAL A 49 67.90 -15.96 28.03
N SER A 50 67.40 -16.36 26.85
CA SER A 50 66.17 -15.82 26.26
C SER A 50 65.05 -16.85 26.34
N ALA A 51 63.87 -16.43 26.78
CA ALA A 51 62.65 -17.20 26.56
C ALA A 51 61.59 -16.35 25.89
N ASN A 52 60.84 -17.00 25.01
CA ASN A 52 59.64 -16.43 24.40
C ASN A 52 58.43 -16.86 25.24
N PHE A 53 57.56 -15.92 25.54
CA PHE A 53 56.23 -16.22 26.06
C PHE A 53 55.18 -15.73 25.06
N VAL A 54 54.02 -16.38 25.06
CA VAL A 54 52.86 -16.00 24.25
C VAL A 54 51.69 -15.77 25.17
N TYR A 55 51.13 -14.57 25.15
CA TYR A 55 49.86 -14.27 25.81
C TYR A 55 48.71 -14.36 24.80
N ASN A 56 47.86 -15.37 24.98
CA ASN A 56 46.66 -15.58 24.18
C ASN A 56 45.47 -14.94 24.90
N SER A 57 45.06 -13.75 24.48
CA SER A 57 43.88 -13.11 25.05
C SER A 57 42.59 -13.70 24.48
N ALA A 58 41.56 -13.75 25.33
CA ALA A 58 40.19 -14.02 24.90
C ALA A 58 39.41 -12.70 24.68
N CYS A 59 38.35 -12.74 23.87
CA CYS A 59 37.54 -11.55 23.58
C CYS A 59 36.87 -10.94 24.83
N THR A 60 36.71 -11.71 25.91
CA THR A 60 36.11 -11.30 27.18
C THR A 60 37.10 -10.64 28.14
N GLU A 61 38.39 -10.61 27.81
CA GLU A 61 39.46 -10.12 28.68
C GLU A 61 39.73 -8.61 28.50
N ALA A 62 39.02 -7.94 27.59
CA ALA A 62 39.17 -6.50 27.44
C ALA A 62 38.69 -5.74 28.69
N ARG A 63 39.56 -4.92 29.27
CA ARG A 63 39.25 -4.11 30.46
C ARG A 63 40.11 -2.84 30.53
N ALA A 64 39.72 -1.90 31.38
CA ALA A 64 40.41 -0.62 31.52
C ALA A 64 41.81 -0.73 32.17
N THR A 65 42.00 -1.71 33.05
CA THR A 65 43.27 -1.93 33.77
C THR A 65 44.13 -2.98 33.07
N PRO A 66 45.44 -2.74 32.84
CA PRO A 66 46.32 -3.75 32.25
C PRO A 66 46.35 -5.07 33.04
N TYR A 67 46.72 -6.15 32.37
CA TYR A 67 47.16 -7.39 33.01
C TYR A 67 48.63 -7.26 33.35
N ASP A 68 48.99 -7.56 34.59
CA ASP A 68 50.38 -7.60 35.04
C ASP A 68 50.84 -9.06 35.00
N ILE A 69 51.84 -9.34 34.17
CA ILE A 69 52.49 -10.65 34.10
C ILE A 69 53.87 -10.51 34.75
N VAL A 70 54.06 -11.14 35.91
CA VAL A 70 55.37 -11.20 36.55
C VAL A 70 56.21 -12.26 35.85
N VAL A 71 57.41 -11.87 35.45
CA VAL A 71 58.40 -12.77 34.87
C VAL A 71 59.49 -13.01 35.89
N LEU A 72 59.71 -14.27 36.29
CA LEU A 72 60.72 -14.65 37.28
C LEU A 72 61.87 -15.43 36.63
N VAL A 73 63.10 -15.00 36.86
CA VAL A 73 64.30 -15.74 36.48
C VAL A 73 65.03 -16.19 37.74
N GLU A 74 65.16 -17.50 37.91
CA GLU A 74 65.90 -18.15 38.99
C GLU A 74 67.18 -18.76 38.43
N ASP A 75 68.32 -18.42 39.03
CA ASP A 75 69.61 -19.11 38.85
C ASP A 75 69.75 -20.19 39.93
N ARG A 76 69.94 -21.45 39.51
CA ARG A 76 70.04 -22.62 40.40
C ARG A 76 71.48 -23.05 40.71
N GLY A 77 72.47 -22.22 40.40
CA GLY A 77 73.86 -22.42 40.81
C GLY A 77 74.07 -22.29 42.34
N CYS A 78 75.28 -22.62 42.80
CA CYS A 78 75.66 -22.37 44.20
C CYS A 78 75.67 -20.85 44.47
N ALA A 79 74.89 -20.41 45.48
CA ALA A 79 74.52 -19.01 45.74
C ALA A 79 73.51 -18.39 44.73
N GLY A 80 72.51 -19.18 44.33
CA GLY A 80 71.44 -18.81 43.40
C GLY A 80 70.81 -17.43 43.67
N LYS A 81 70.48 -16.73 42.57
CA LYS A 81 69.84 -15.41 42.58
C LYS A 81 68.52 -15.46 41.82
N THR A 82 67.60 -14.60 42.25
CA THR A 82 66.29 -14.46 41.62
C THR A 82 66.07 -13.01 41.20
N VAL A 83 65.58 -12.79 39.98
CA VAL A 83 65.17 -11.48 39.47
C VAL A 83 63.76 -11.56 38.88
N ALA A 84 62.96 -10.50 39.07
CA ALA A 84 61.62 -10.39 38.54
C ALA A 84 61.42 -9.09 37.75
N ASP A 85 60.51 -9.10 36.78
CA ASP A 85 60.01 -7.92 36.06
C ASP A 85 58.50 -8.05 35.83
N ILE A 86 57.80 -6.93 35.60
CA ILE A 86 56.36 -6.90 35.32
C ILE A 86 56.12 -6.46 33.89
N LEU A 87 55.38 -7.27 33.15
CA LEU A 87 54.89 -6.94 31.82
C LEU A 87 53.45 -6.47 31.91
N HIS A 88 53.20 -5.24 31.45
CA HIS A 88 51.85 -4.68 31.35
C HIS A 88 51.24 -5.02 30.00
N ILE A 89 50.19 -5.83 30.00
CA ILE A 89 49.43 -6.20 28.80
C ILE A 89 48.06 -5.55 28.84
N THR A 90 47.82 -4.61 27.94
CA THR A 90 46.49 -4.00 27.77
C THR A 90 45.72 -4.75 26.69
N VAL A 91 44.60 -5.38 27.08
CA VAL A 91 43.63 -5.93 26.13
C VAL A 91 42.56 -4.88 25.89
N THR A 92 42.54 -4.31 24.69
CA THR A 92 41.54 -3.30 24.31
C THR A 92 40.40 -3.93 23.52
N LYS A 93 39.18 -3.48 23.80
CA LYS A 93 38.02 -3.83 22.98
C LYS A 93 38.07 -3.00 21.68
N PRO A 94 37.98 -3.62 20.50
CA PRO A 94 37.89 -2.87 19.26
C PRO A 94 36.60 -2.04 19.24
N THR A 95 36.66 -0.85 18.66
CA THR A 95 35.48 -0.02 18.46
C THR A 95 34.69 -0.55 17.27
N GLY A 96 33.37 -0.60 17.47
CA GLY A 96 32.41 -1.01 16.46
C GLY A 96 31.93 0.16 15.60
N PRO A 97 31.00 -0.13 14.68
CA PRO A 97 30.23 0.92 14.04
C PRO A 97 29.42 1.73 15.07
N THR A 98 29.22 3.02 14.79
CA THR A 98 28.49 3.96 15.67
C THR A 98 27.05 4.19 15.23
N ASP A 99 26.73 3.94 13.96
CA ASP A 99 25.38 4.03 13.39
C ASP A 99 25.27 3.15 12.13
N ILE A 100 24.06 3.01 11.58
CA ILE A 100 23.77 2.39 10.28
C ILE A 100 23.05 3.44 9.43
N THR A 101 23.58 3.77 8.25
CA THR A 101 22.91 4.61 7.25
C THR A 101 22.05 3.78 6.29
N GLY A 102 21.06 4.40 5.68
CA GLY A 102 20.11 3.77 4.76
C GLY A 102 18.66 4.21 5.01
N THR A 103 17.71 3.70 4.25
CA THR A 103 16.28 4.05 4.41
C THR A 103 15.70 3.51 5.72
N PHE A 104 15.03 4.35 6.52
CA PHE A 104 14.34 3.92 7.76
C PHE A 104 12.84 3.67 7.55
N ALA A 105 12.30 4.03 6.39
CA ALA A 105 10.91 3.78 6.01
C ALA A 105 10.84 3.42 4.53
N ILE A 106 10.10 2.36 4.19
CA ILE A 106 9.97 1.83 2.83
C ILE A 106 8.50 1.59 2.54
N CYS A 107 8.01 2.24 1.49
CA CYS A 107 6.74 1.93 0.87
C CYS A 107 6.96 1.14 -0.42
N GLY A 108 6.02 0.25 -0.76
CA GLY A 108 5.97 -0.40 -2.08
C GLY A 108 6.75 -1.70 -2.13
N LEU A 109 6.46 -2.59 -1.18
CA LEU A 109 7.05 -3.93 -1.12
C LEU A 109 6.57 -4.83 -2.28
N PRO A 110 7.42 -5.76 -2.76
CA PRO A 110 8.79 -6.04 -2.29
C PRO A 110 9.81 -4.97 -2.74
N SER A 111 10.82 -4.70 -1.93
CA SER A 111 11.85 -3.69 -2.20
C SER A 111 13.22 -4.13 -1.71
N THR A 112 14.26 -3.87 -2.50
CA THR A 112 15.66 -4.12 -2.12
C THR A 112 16.35 -2.81 -1.79
N GLN A 113 16.98 -2.75 -0.61
CA GLN A 113 17.67 -1.55 -0.12
C GLN A 113 19.09 -1.87 0.37
N THR A 114 19.95 -0.86 0.36
CA THR A 114 21.33 -0.97 0.85
C THR A 114 21.53 -0.17 2.14
N TYR A 115 22.32 -0.74 3.05
CA TYR A 115 22.63 -0.15 4.35
C TYR A 115 24.12 -0.18 4.60
N ALA A 116 24.69 0.89 5.15
CA ALA A 116 26.11 0.97 5.44
C ALA A 116 26.34 1.25 6.93
N ALA A 117 27.30 0.54 7.52
CA ALA A 117 27.74 0.79 8.89
C ALA A 117 28.66 2.01 8.89
N VAL A 118 28.39 2.97 9.77
CA VAL A 118 29.24 4.14 9.99
C VAL A 118 30.44 3.71 10.84
N PRO A 119 31.69 3.85 10.35
CA PRO A 119 32.87 3.46 11.11
C PRO A 119 33.00 4.24 12.43
N GLY A 120 33.44 3.56 13.49
CA GLY A 120 33.81 4.21 14.76
C GLY A 120 35.19 4.87 14.73
N VAL A 121 35.59 5.48 15.85
CA VAL A 121 36.95 6.02 16.04
C VAL A 121 37.94 4.90 16.33
N ALA A 122 39.17 4.99 15.80
CA ALA A 122 40.19 3.93 15.95
C ALA A 122 40.49 3.57 17.43
N PRO A 123 40.81 2.29 17.73
CA PRO A 123 41.03 1.15 16.82
C PRO A 123 39.72 0.43 16.42
N THR A 124 39.41 0.38 15.12
CA THR A 124 38.17 -0.20 14.59
C THR A 124 38.32 -1.67 14.20
N ALA A 125 37.23 -2.41 14.30
CA ALA A 125 37.13 -3.73 13.69
C ALA A 125 37.22 -3.65 12.14
N PRO A 126 38.04 -4.49 11.47
CA PRO A 126 38.25 -4.44 10.02
C PRO A 126 37.08 -4.95 9.19
N THR A 127 36.17 -5.73 9.77
CA THR A 127 35.02 -6.29 9.04
C THR A 127 33.73 -6.06 9.84
N ILE A 128 32.59 -6.11 9.13
CA ILE A 128 31.26 -6.01 9.74
C ILE A 128 30.58 -7.37 9.62
N ASN A 129 29.73 -7.69 10.59
CA ASN A 129 28.79 -8.80 10.54
C ASN A 129 27.37 -8.27 10.74
N TRP A 130 26.51 -8.54 9.76
CA TRP A 130 25.14 -8.07 9.73
C TRP A 130 24.16 -9.17 10.13
N ARG A 131 23.11 -8.79 10.85
CA ARG A 131 21.93 -9.60 11.12
C ARG A 131 20.68 -8.80 10.81
N VAL A 132 19.74 -9.41 10.08
CA VAL A 132 18.47 -8.80 9.69
C VAL A 132 17.31 -9.61 10.24
N VAL A 133 16.25 -8.93 10.71
CA VAL A 133 14.96 -9.53 11.06
C VAL A 133 13.87 -8.82 10.23
N GLY A 134 12.92 -9.58 9.68
CA GLY A 134 11.85 -9.07 8.82
C GLY A 134 12.24 -8.90 7.34
N GLY A 135 13.50 -9.16 7.00
CA GLY A 135 14.05 -9.09 5.64
C GLY A 135 15.15 -10.12 5.44
N THR A 136 15.61 -10.26 4.19
CA THR A 136 16.64 -11.24 3.81
C THR A 136 17.87 -10.53 3.25
N ILE A 137 19.07 -10.88 3.74
CA ILE A 137 20.32 -10.35 3.18
C ILE A 137 20.51 -10.93 1.77
N VAL A 138 20.84 -10.06 0.83
CA VAL A 138 21.21 -10.43 -0.54
C VAL A 138 22.74 -10.38 -0.65
N GLY A 139 23.36 -11.54 -0.87
CA GLY A 139 24.82 -11.67 -0.92
C GLY A 139 25.44 -11.94 0.45
N SER A 140 26.60 -11.33 0.72
CA SER A 140 27.35 -11.56 1.96
C SER A 140 26.81 -10.74 3.14
N ASN A 141 26.68 -11.39 4.30
CA ASN A 141 26.39 -10.72 5.57
C ASN A 141 27.61 -9.99 6.18
N THR A 142 28.75 -9.99 5.50
CA THR A 142 29.94 -9.20 5.89
C THR A 142 30.24 -8.02 4.97
N ALA A 143 29.43 -7.83 3.91
CA ALA A 143 29.56 -6.70 3.01
C ALA A 143 29.22 -5.39 3.73
N ASN A 144 29.96 -4.31 3.43
CA ASN A 144 29.62 -2.96 3.87
C ASN A 144 29.75 -2.02 2.66
N PRO A 145 28.65 -1.61 2.01
CA PRO A 145 27.25 -1.78 2.43
C PRO A 145 26.71 -3.22 2.30
N VAL A 146 25.70 -3.55 3.13
CA VAL A 146 24.88 -4.77 3.01
C VAL A 146 23.62 -4.48 2.19
N THR A 147 23.19 -5.45 1.39
CA THR A 147 21.93 -5.37 0.63
C THR A 147 20.87 -6.23 1.31
N VAL A 148 19.66 -5.71 1.48
CA VAL A 148 18.55 -6.38 2.15
C VAL A 148 17.29 -6.30 1.29
N ASN A 149 16.68 -7.45 1.04
CA ASN A 149 15.37 -7.54 0.40
C ASN A 149 14.26 -7.64 1.45
N TRP A 150 13.28 -6.74 1.34
CA TRP A 150 12.10 -6.64 2.20
C TRP A 150 10.87 -7.05 1.41
N THR A 151 10.10 -8.02 1.91
CA THR A 151 8.96 -8.59 1.19
C THR A 151 7.64 -8.53 1.96
N THR A 152 7.66 -8.22 3.25
CA THR A 152 6.47 -8.22 4.11
C THR A 152 6.38 -6.91 4.89
N ALA A 153 5.17 -6.36 5.00
CA ALA A 153 4.90 -5.16 5.77
C ALA A 153 5.08 -5.41 7.28
N GLY A 154 5.30 -4.33 8.03
CA GLY A 154 5.55 -4.36 9.47
C GLY A 154 6.86 -3.65 9.84
N THR A 155 7.61 -4.23 10.77
CA THR A 155 8.85 -3.66 11.28
C THR A 155 10.02 -4.59 11.03
N GLY A 156 11.00 -4.11 10.27
CA GLY A 156 12.30 -4.73 10.08
C GLY A 156 13.34 -4.19 11.07
N THR A 157 14.32 -5.01 11.42
CA THR A 157 15.49 -4.55 12.19
C THR A 157 16.79 -5.01 11.56
N ILE A 158 17.78 -4.13 11.56
CA ILE A 158 19.11 -4.36 11.02
C ILE A 158 20.10 -4.14 12.17
N VAL A 159 20.95 -5.12 12.40
CA VAL A 159 21.98 -5.09 13.45
C VAL A 159 23.34 -5.23 12.80
N ALA A 160 24.26 -4.32 13.11
CA ALA A 160 25.65 -4.36 12.66
C ALA A 160 26.59 -4.52 13.86
N ARG A 161 27.57 -5.42 13.72
CA ARG A 161 28.69 -5.59 14.67
C ARG A 161 29.99 -5.57 13.91
N GLY A 162 31.01 -4.90 14.44
CA GLY A 162 32.37 -5.08 13.97
C GLY A 162 32.90 -6.45 14.38
N VAL A 163 33.75 -7.04 13.55
CA VAL A 163 34.56 -8.23 13.88
C VAL A 163 36.03 -7.88 13.74
N SER A 164 36.76 -8.03 14.85
CA SER A 164 38.20 -7.78 14.92
C SER A 164 38.98 -8.72 13.99
N GLN A 165 40.24 -8.41 13.69
CA GLN A 165 41.13 -9.31 12.95
C GLN A 165 41.35 -10.68 13.64
N TYR A 166 40.99 -10.76 14.93
CA TYR A 166 41.08 -11.96 15.77
C TYR A 166 39.71 -12.60 16.04
N GLY A 167 38.65 -12.17 15.34
CA GLY A 167 37.31 -12.76 15.44
C GLY A 167 36.43 -12.23 16.58
N CYS A 168 36.87 -11.20 17.32
CA CYS A 168 36.08 -10.65 18.44
C CYS A 168 35.01 -9.66 17.96
N PHE A 169 33.78 -9.84 18.43
CA PHE A 169 32.69 -8.90 18.14
C PHE A 169 32.81 -7.62 18.97
N THR A 170 32.50 -6.49 18.33
CA THR A 170 32.29 -5.20 19.01
C THR A 170 30.87 -5.11 19.58
N ASP A 171 30.56 -4.01 20.27
CA ASP A 171 29.16 -3.65 20.52
C ASP A 171 28.41 -3.46 19.20
N SER A 172 27.09 -3.70 19.26
CA SER A 172 26.21 -3.59 18.10
C SER A 172 25.48 -2.27 18.05
N VAL A 173 25.23 -1.80 16.84
CA VAL A 173 24.24 -0.76 16.53
C VAL A 173 23.05 -1.38 15.84
N THR A 174 21.87 -0.78 16.03
CA THR A 174 20.61 -1.29 15.48
C THR A 174 19.86 -0.17 14.77
N ARG A 175 19.34 -0.46 13.58
CA ARG A 175 18.42 0.40 12.84
C ARG A 175 17.09 -0.31 12.65
N THR A 176 16.02 0.36 13.05
CA THR A 176 14.64 -0.07 12.80
C THR A 176 14.16 0.48 11.47
N VAL A 177 13.47 -0.34 10.68
CA VAL A 177 12.93 0.02 9.37
C VAL A 177 11.43 -0.24 9.37
N THR A 178 10.62 0.78 9.10
CA THR A 178 9.18 0.63 8.94
C THR A 178 8.87 0.26 7.48
N LEU A 179 8.07 -0.79 7.29
CA LEU A 179 7.79 -1.41 5.99
C LEU A 179 6.29 -1.39 5.75
N ASP A 180 5.85 -0.86 4.60
CA ASP A 180 4.43 -0.82 4.24
C ASP A 180 4.21 -1.30 2.80
N GLN A 181 3.04 -1.88 2.56
CA GLN A 181 2.60 -2.32 1.23
C GLN A 181 1.51 -1.40 0.73
N ALA A 182 1.55 -1.06 -0.56
CA ALA A 182 0.48 -0.27 -1.16
C ALA A 182 -0.86 -1.00 -1.01
N PRO A 183 -1.87 -0.36 -0.40
CA PRO A 183 -3.17 -0.99 -0.27
C PRO A 183 -3.83 -1.12 -1.65
N THR A 184 -4.65 -2.16 -1.83
CA THR A 184 -5.50 -2.27 -3.01
C THR A 184 -6.84 -1.59 -2.74
N LEU A 185 -7.20 -0.60 -3.55
CA LEU A 185 -8.50 0.08 -3.45
C LEU A 185 -9.57 -0.69 -4.23
N THR A 186 -10.70 -0.95 -3.58
CA THR A 186 -11.86 -1.59 -4.19
C THR A 186 -13.05 -0.63 -4.19
N VAL A 187 -13.67 -0.46 -5.35
CA VAL A 187 -14.82 0.43 -5.56
C VAL A 187 -16.06 -0.42 -5.83
N THR A 188 -17.13 -0.16 -5.09
CA THR A 188 -18.41 -0.86 -5.21
C THR A 188 -19.57 0.13 -5.37
N GLY A 189 -20.68 -0.31 -5.96
CA GLY A 189 -21.84 0.53 -6.27
C GLY A 189 -22.26 0.41 -7.74
N ASN A 190 -23.40 1.02 -8.09
CA ASN A 190 -23.85 1.04 -9.49
C ASN A 190 -22.96 2.00 -10.31
N GLN A 191 -22.41 1.51 -11.43
CA GLN A 191 -21.53 2.30 -12.31
C GLN A 191 -22.22 2.75 -13.59
N THR A 192 -23.53 2.50 -13.72
CA THR A 192 -24.33 2.90 -14.87
C THR A 192 -25.53 3.72 -14.41
N ILE A 193 -25.64 4.93 -14.91
CA ILE A 193 -26.74 5.84 -14.63
C ILE A 193 -27.39 6.31 -15.93
N CYS A 194 -28.62 6.80 -15.84
CA CYS A 194 -29.25 7.52 -16.95
C CYS A 194 -28.83 8.98 -16.92
N GLU A 195 -28.96 9.65 -18.07
CA GLU A 195 -28.79 11.09 -18.17
C GLU A 195 -29.65 11.85 -17.13
N GLY A 196 -28.99 12.73 -16.37
CA GLY A 196 -29.58 13.46 -15.24
C GLY A 196 -29.73 12.64 -13.96
N GLY A 197 -29.29 11.38 -13.94
CA GLY A 197 -29.25 10.52 -12.76
C GLY A 197 -28.02 10.76 -11.88
N SER A 198 -27.96 10.03 -10.77
CA SER A 198 -26.81 9.98 -9.87
C SER A 198 -26.56 8.56 -9.39
N THR A 199 -25.35 8.31 -8.90
CA THR A 199 -24.97 7.05 -8.27
C THR A 199 -24.20 7.28 -6.98
N SER A 200 -24.18 6.27 -6.11
CA SER A 200 -23.43 6.25 -4.87
C SER A 200 -22.38 5.15 -4.93
N LEU A 201 -21.11 5.50 -4.68
CA LEU A 201 -19.99 4.58 -4.66
C LEU A 201 -19.42 4.44 -3.26
N THR A 202 -19.03 3.22 -2.89
CA THR A 202 -18.29 2.93 -1.66
C THR A 202 -16.87 2.49 -2.03
N VAL A 203 -15.88 3.12 -1.40
CA VAL A 203 -14.46 2.81 -1.57
C VAL A 203 -13.95 2.13 -0.30
N THR A 204 -13.23 1.03 -0.47
CA THR A 204 -12.60 0.27 0.62
C THR A 204 -11.15 -0.04 0.28
N GLY A 205 -10.35 -0.34 1.30
CA GLY A 205 -8.90 -0.55 1.18
C GLY A 205 -8.11 0.72 1.49
N GLY A 206 -6.94 0.56 2.11
CA GLY A 206 -6.12 1.69 2.57
C GLY A 206 -6.75 2.47 3.73
N THR A 207 -6.18 3.64 4.03
CA THR A 207 -6.66 4.55 5.08
C THR A 207 -7.42 5.72 4.47
N ALA A 208 -8.65 5.93 4.94
CA ALA A 208 -9.42 7.14 4.66
C ALA A 208 -8.72 8.40 5.24
N PRO A 209 -8.93 9.59 4.68
CA PRO A 209 -9.91 9.92 3.64
C PRO A 209 -9.45 9.57 2.22
N TYR A 210 -10.43 9.33 1.34
CA TYR A 210 -10.22 9.19 -0.09
C TYR A 210 -10.55 10.50 -0.81
N THR A 211 -9.84 10.76 -1.90
CA THR A 211 -10.10 11.88 -2.80
C THR A 211 -10.51 11.32 -4.16
N ILE A 212 -11.67 11.75 -4.66
CA ILE A 212 -12.20 11.39 -5.97
C ILE A 212 -12.08 12.61 -6.89
N THR A 213 -11.50 12.40 -8.06
CA THR A 213 -11.23 13.45 -9.05
C THR A 213 -11.58 12.99 -10.45
N ALA A 214 -12.08 13.89 -11.28
CA ALA A 214 -12.17 13.70 -12.72
C ALA A 214 -11.68 14.97 -13.41
N THR A 215 -11.30 14.86 -14.68
CA THR A 215 -10.83 16.02 -15.46
C THR A 215 -11.91 17.09 -15.52
N GLY A 216 -11.59 18.31 -15.07
CA GLY A 216 -12.52 19.43 -15.10
C GLY A 216 -13.57 19.46 -13.98
N THR A 217 -13.48 18.57 -12.98
CA THR A 217 -14.36 18.60 -11.80
C THR A 217 -13.61 19.05 -10.55
N THR A 218 -14.31 19.59 -9.56
CA THR A 218 -13.74 19.81 -8.23
C THR A 218 -13.52 18.46 -7.53
N PRO A 219 -12.35 18.25 -6.87
CA PRO A 219 -12.12 17.05 -6.08
C PRO A 219 -13.13 16.91 -4.93
N ILE A 220 -13.60 15.68 -4.69
CA ILE A 220 -14.44 15.34 -3.54
C ILE A 220 -13.58 14.54 -2.56
N THR A 221 -13.50 14.96 -1.30
CA THR A 221 -12.71 14.26 -0.27
C THR A 221 -13.59 13.84 0.89
N GLY A 222 -13.42 12.59 1.37
CA GLY A 222 -14.15 12.07 2.52
C GLY A 222 -13.97 10.58 2.71
N ASN A 223 -14.75 9.99 3.61
CA ASN A 223 -14.70 8.55 3.91
C ASN A 223 -15.69 7.73 3.05
N GLY A 224 -16.49 8.42 2.24
CA GLY A 224 -17.61 7.84 1.51
C GLY A 224 -18.87 7.63 2.38
N PRO A 225 -19.96 7.13 1.78
CA PRO A 225 -20.11 6.88 0.34
C PRO A 225 -20.08 8.18 -0.47
N PHE A 226 -19.72 8.09 -1.75
CA PHE A 226 -19.56 9.22 -2.65
C PHE A 226 -20.70 9.28 -3.65
N VAL A 227 -21.46 10.37 -3.66
CA VAL A 227 -22.55 10.59 -4.62
C VAL A 227 -22.01 11.35 -5.83
N LEU A 228 -22.14 10.76 -7.01
CA LEU A 228 -21.66 11.29 -8.28
C LEU A 228 -22.82 11.47 -9.26
N SER A 229 -22.85 12.60 -9.96
CA SER A 229 -23.88 12.94 -10.96
C SER A 229 -23.24 13.51 -12.25
N PRO A 230 -22.38 12.75 -12.95
CA PRO A 230 -21.80 13.22 -14.19
C PRO A 230 -22.87 13.38 -15.28
N THR A 231 -22.71 14.38 -16.15
CA THR A 231 -23.62 14.63 -17.29
C THR A 231 -23.26 13.80 -18.51
N ALA A 232 -22.04 13.28 -18.58
CA ALA A 232 -21.55 12.40 -19.64
C ALA A 232 -20.71 11.27 -19.03
N THR A 233 -20.47 10.19 -19.78
CA THR A 233 -19.64 9.07 -19.31
C THR A 233 -18.26 9.60 -18.88
N THR A 234 -17.93 9.40 -17.60
CA THR A 234 -16.77 10.04 -16.96
C THR A 234 -15.96 9.01 -16.17
N THR A 235 -14.64 9.04 -16.34
CA THR A 235 -13.71 8.24 -15.54
C THR A 235 -13.21 9.06 -14.36
N TYR A 236 -13.43 8.56 -13.15
CA TYR A 236 -12.96 9.13 -11.91
C TYR A 236 -11.71 8.40 -11.45
N THR A 237 -10.69 9.17 -11.04
CA THR A 237 -9.51 8.69 -10.33
C THR A 237 -9.72 8.86 -8.84
N ILE A 238 -9.54 7.78 -8.09
CA ILE A 238 -9.72 7.70 -6.65
C ILE A 238 -8.35 7.49 -6.02
N THR A 239 -7.96 8.36 -5.10
CA THR A 239 -6.70 8.27 -4.36
C THR A 239 -6.96 8.11 -2.86
N ALA A 240 -6.29 7.17 -2.22
CA ALA A 240 -6.19 7.11 -0.77
C ALA A 240 -4.95 7.87 -0.33
N THR A 241 -5.11 8.77 0.65
CA THR A 241 -3.97 9.56 1.14
C THR A 241 -3.05 8.66 1.97
N PRO A 242 -1.75 8.59 1.64
CA PRO A 242 -0.79 7.86 2.45
C PRO A 242 -0.78 8.39 3.90
N THR A 243 -0.85 7.50 4.90
CA THR A 243 -0.66 7.86 6.31
C THR A 243 0.46 7.02 6.96
N GLY A 244 1.14 7.57 7.97
CA GLY A 244 2.23 6.89 8.69
C GLY A 244 3.63 7.20 8.18
N GLN A 245 4.65 6.50 8.69
CA GLN A 245 6.04 6.81 8.34
C GLN A 245 6.56 6.17 7.06
N ALA A 246 6.03 5.00 6.71
CA ALA A 246 6.28 4.31 5.45
C ALA A 246 5.10 4.47 4.47
N ALA A 247 4.40 5.59 4.58
CA ALA A 247 3.06 5.77 4.04
C ALA A 247 2.95 5.43 2.54
N CYS A 248 2.18 4.39 2.23
CA CYS A 248 1.83 4.06 0.86
C CYS A 248 0.52 4.69 0.42
N GLY A 249 0.59 5.49 -0.64
CA GLY A 249 -0.60 5.91 -1.37
C GLY A 249 -1.15 4.76 -2.20
N ALA A 250 -2.43 4.83 -2.52
CA ALA A 250 -3.03 3.96 -3.51
C ALA A 250 -3.95 4.75 -4.42
N THR A 251 -4.01 4.31 -5.68
CA THR A 251 -4.83 4.94 -6.71
C THR A 251 -5.57 3.86 -7.46
N THR A 252 -6.84 4.11 -7.77
CA THR A 252 -7.64 3.29 -8.67
C THR A 252 -8.52 4.18 -9.55
N GLN A 253 -9.09 3.61 -10.60
CA GLN A 253 -10.01 4.30 -11.49
C GLN A 253 -11.35 3.58 -11.57
N VAL A 254 -12.41 4.36 -11.69
CA VAL A 254 -13.78 3.87 -11.89
C VAL A 254 -14.44 4.68 -12.99
N THR A 255 -15.12 4.03 -13.92
CA THR A 255 -15.84 4.71 -15.01
C THR A 255 -17.33 4.66 -14.74
N ILE A 256 -17.96 5.83 -14.67
CA ILE A 256 -19.41 5.95 -14.54
C ILE A 256 -19.97 6.19 -15.94
N THR A 257 -20.72 5.21 -16.44
CA THR A 257 -21.37 5.25 -17.74
C THR A 257 -22.70 5.99 -17.64
N VAL A 258 -22.85 7.06 -18.42
CA VAL A 258 -24.10 7.80 -18.55
C VAL A 258 -24.80 7.34 -19.82
N GLN A 259 -25.96 6.71 -19.65
CA GLN A 259 -26.79 6.26 -20.76
C GLN A 259 -27.80 7.34 -21.14
N PRO A 260 -27.93 7.67 -22.44
CA PRO A 260 -28.92 8.64 -22.89
C PRO A 260 -30.32 8.10 -22.60
N LYS A 261 -31.23 9.00 -22.22
CA LYS A 261 -32.64 8.63 -22.08
C LYS A 261 -33.25 8.36 -23.46
N PRO A 262 -34.10 7.33 -23.61
CA PRO A 262 -34.84 7.16 -24.86
C PRO A 262 -35.78 8.34 -25.07
N VAL A 263 -36.08 8.68 -26.32
CA VAL A 263 -37.10 9.68 -26.65
C VAL A 263 -38.46 8.99 -26.70
N ALA A 264 -39.37 9.34 -25.80
CA ALA A 264 -40.76 8.89 -25.86
C ALA A 264 -41.60 9.89 -26.66
N ASN A 265 -42.28 9.42 -27.70
CA ASN A 265 -43.19 10.23 -28.49
C ASN A 265 -44.49 9.44 -28.75
N ALA A 266 -45.55 9.81 -28.03
CA ALA A 266 -46.85 9.18 -28.16
C ALA A 266 -47.67 9.68 -29.38
N GLY A 267 -47.20 10.72 -30.07
CA GLY A 267 -47.91 11.39 -31.17
C GLY A 267 -48.73 12.60 -30.70
N ALA A 268 -49.33 13.30 -31.66
CA ALA A 268 -50.25 14.41 -31.39
C ALA A 268 -51.64 13.90 -31.00
N ALA A 269 -52.43 14.72 -30.31
CA ALA A 269 -53.82 14.38 -30.00
C ALA A 269 -54.63 14.16 -31.29
N VAL A 270 -55.48 13.14 -31.29
CA VAL A 270 -56.26 12.73 -32.47
C VAL A 270 -57.74 12.69 -32.13
N THR A 271 -58.57 13.11 -33.09
CA THR A 271 -60.03 12.96 -33.02
C THR A 271 -60.50 11.96 -34.08
N ILE A 272 -61.26 10.95 -33.67
CA ILE A 272 -61.81 9.89 -34.54
C ILE A 272 -63.33 9.78 -34.33
N CYS A 273 -64.05 9.26 -35.33
CA CYS A 273 -65.45 8.86 -35.15
C CYS A 273 -65.54 7.58 -34.32
N SER A 274 -66.71 7.30 -33.72
CA SER A 274 -66.99 6.02 -33.06
C SER A 274 -66.67 4.84 -34.00
N GLY A 275 -65.82 3.91 -33.54
CA GLY A 275 -65.33 2.78 -34.33
C GLY A 275 -64.17 3.11 -35.30
N GLY A 276 -63.72 4.36 -35.34
CA GLY A 276 -62.55 4.79 -36.12
C GLY A 276 -61.23 4.26 -35.58
N VAL A 277 -60.18 4.36 -36.38
CA VAL A 277 -58.82 3.92 -36.03
C VAL A 277 -57.92 5.13 -35.87
N ALA A 278 -57.28 5.28 -34.71
CA ALA A 278 -56.23 6.25 -34.46
C ALA A 278 -54.86 5.55 -34.48
N GLN A 279 -53.91 6.07 -35.26
CA GLN A 279 -52.52 5.62 -35.23
C GLN A 279 -51.79 6.38 -34.12
N LEU A 280 -51.19 5.65 -33.17
CA LEU A 280 -50.43 6.24 -32.06
C LEU A 280 -48.93 6.04 -32.27
N GLY A 281 -48.14 6.82 -31.54
CA GLY A 281 -46.70 6.66 -31.47
C GLY A 281 -45.94 7.02 -32.75
N THR A 282 -44.71 6.51 -32.84
CA THR A 282 -43.80 6.72 -33.98
C THR A 282 -43.09 5.41 -34.32
N THR A 283 -42.38 5.38 -35.45
CA THR A 283 -41.62 4.20 -35.89
C THR A 283 -40.69 3.69 -34.78
N ALA A 284 -40.64 2.37 -34.62
CA ALA A 284 -39.76 1.74 -33.64
C ALA A 284 -38.29 2.09 -33.91
N VAL A 285 -37.57 2.40 -32.83
CA VAL A 285 -36.12 2.60 -32.82
C VAL A 285 -35.49 1.32 -32.33
N ALA A 286 -34.46 0.84 -33.06
CA ALA A 286 -33.79 -0.40 -32.73
C ALA A 286 -33.18 -0.36 -31.31
N GLY A 287 -33.36 -1.45 -30.57
CA GLY A 287 -32.86 -1.58 -29.21
C GLY A 287 -33.76 -0.96 -28.13
N TYR A 288 -34.92 -0.38 -28.45
CA TYR A 288 -35.88 0.05 -27.43
C TYR A 288 -37.06 -0.90 -27.29
N THR A 289 -37.61 -0.96 -26.08
CA THR A 289 -38.87 -1.65 -25.80
C THR A 289 -39.96 -0.64 -25.44
N TYR A 290 -41.20 -0.99 -25.75
CA TYR A 290 -42.35 -0.09 -25.71
C TYR A 290 -43.44 -0.70 -24.85
N SER A 291 -44.14 0.13 -24.08
CA SER A 291 -45.32 -0.25 -23.32
C SER A 291 -46.34 0.88 -23.32
N TRP A 292 -47.59 0.56 -23.63
CA TRP A 292 -48.70 1.51 -23.62
C TRP A 292 -49.69 1.18 -22.51
N SER A 293 -50.22 2.21 -21.85
CA SER A 293 -51.28 2.08 -20.85
C SER A 293 -52.29 3.24 -20.97
N PRO A 294 -53.61 3.00 -20.91
CA PRO A 294 -54.25 1.68 -20.80
C PRO A 294 -54.14 0.87 -22.11
N THR A 295 -54.44 -0.43 -22.06
CA THR A 295 -54.37 -1.32 -23.25
C THR A 295 -55.69 -1.37 -24.05
N THR A 296 -56.74 -0.74 -23.54
CA THR A 296 -58.09 -0.74 -24.12
C THR A 296 -58.07 -0.29 -25.57
N GLY A 297 -58.61 -1.12 -26.47
CA GLY A 297 -58.73 -0.79 -27.89
C GLY A 297 -57.40 -0.74 -28.65
N LEU A 298 -56.24 -1.03 -28.04
CA LEU A 298 -54.96 -1.08 -28.73
C LEU A 298 -54.78 -2.39 -29.49
N SER A 299 -54.22 -2.33 -30.70
CA SER A 299 -53.88 -3.54 -31.47
C SER A 299 -52.74 -4.35 -30.84
N ASN A 300 -51.73 -3.69 -30.29
CA ASN A 300 -50.68 -4.32 -29.51
C ASN A 300 -50.05 -3.28 -28.54
N PRO A 301 -50.16 -3.45 -27.21
CA PRO A 301 -49.63 -2.47 -26.26
C PRO A 301 -48.10 -2.48 -26.12
N THR A 302 -47.38 -3.38 -26.78
CA THR A 302 -45.92 -3.54 -26.65
C THR A 302 -45.12 -3.13 -27.89
N ILE A 303 -45.76 -2.52 -28.89
CA ILE A 303 -45.09 -1.98 -30.10
C ILE A 303 -45.00 -0.46 -30.05
N ALA A 304 -44.09 0.12 -30.83
CA ALA A 304 -43.85 1.56 -30.84
C ALA A 304 -45.03 2.36 -31.40
N ASN A 305 -45.73 1.81 -32.39
CA ASN A 305 -46.76 2.47 -33.16
C ASN A 305 -48.05 1.63 -33.27
N PRO A 306 -48.77 1.40 -32.15
CA PRO A 306 -50.04 0.69 -32.20
C PRO A 306 -51.14 1.54 -32.84
N THR A 307 -52.21 0.85 -33.22
CA THR A 307 -53.49 1.47 -33.56
C THR A 307 -54.43 1.36 -32.36
N ALA A 308 -55.26 2.39 -32.16
CA ALA A 308 -56.32 2.42 -31.16
C ALA A 308 -57.69 2.48 -31.84
N THR A 309 -58.59 1.57 -31.47
CA THR A 309 -59.98 1.53 -31.94
C THR A 309 -60.91 1.59 -30.74
N LEU A 310 -61.72 2.64 -30.69
CA LEU A 310 -62.60 2.94 -29.56
C LEU A 310 -64.02 3.19 -30.07
N THR A 311 -65.01 2.72 -29.31
CA THR A 311 -66.43 2.96 -29.57
C THR A 311 -66.99 3.95 -28.57
N ASN A 312 -67.64 4.99 -29.07
CA ASN A 312 -68.43 5.92 -28.28
C ASN A 312 -69.92 5.57 -28.43
N THR A 313 -70.58 5.29 -27.31
CA THR A 313 -72.02 4.98 -27.22
C THR A 313 -72.82 6.11 -26.57
N THR A 314 -72.18 7.24 -26.27
CA THR A 314 -72.80 8.40 -25.64
C THR A 314 -73.15 9.45 -26.69
N GLY A 315 -73.93 10.47 -26.31
CA GLY A 315 -74.27 11.61 -27.17
C GLY A 315 -73.20 12.72 -27.21
N ALA A 316 -72.07 12.56 -26.52
CA ALA A 316 -71.02 13.57 -26.41
C ALA A 316 -69.64 12.96 -26.71
N PRO A 317 -68.62 13.76 -27.12
CA PRO A 317 -67.26 13.24 -27.30
C PRO A 317 -66.70 12.65 -26.00
N ILE A 318 -66.00 11.51 -26.12
CA ILE A 318 -65.24 10.91 -25.01
C ILE A 318 -63.74 11.00 -25.32
N THR A 319 -62.90 11.18 -24.32
CA THR A 319 -61.45 11.26 -24.49
C THR A 319 -60.74 10.18 -23.69
N GLN A 320 -59.90 9.39 -24.36
CA GLN A 320 -59.02 8.41 -23.75
C GLN A 320 -57.57 8.88 -23.88
N THR A 321 -56.87 9.02 -22.76
CA THR A 321 -55.44 9.29 -22.74
C THR A 321 -54.66 7.98 -22.68
N TYR A 322 -53.70 7.82 -23.57
CA TYR A 322 -52.72 6.73 -23.56
C TYR A 322 -51.34 7.28 -23.18
N THR A 323 -50.64 6.54 -22.34
CA THR A 323 -49.26 6.82 -21.92
C THR A 323 -48.33 5.78 -22.52
N LEU A 324 -47.40 6.25 -23.34
CA LEU A 324 -46.27 5.47 -23.84
C LEU A 324 -45.13 5.52 -22.83
N THR A 325 -44.56 4.35 -22.51
CA THR A 325 -43.28 4.20 -21.83
C THR A 325 -42.29 3.56 -22.78
N VAL A 326 -41.14 4.21 -23.01
CA VAL A 326 -40.03 3.68 -23.80
C VAL A 326 -38.89 3.34 -22.86
N THR A 327 -38.35 2.13 -22.98
CA THR A 327 -37.22 1.66 -22.17
C THR A 327 -36.00 1.41 -23.06
N SER A 328 -34.82 1.82 -22.58
CA SER A 328 -33.54 1.57 -23.27
C SER A 328 -33.24 0.07 -23.40
N ALA A 329 -32.35 -0.30 -24.32
CA ALA A 329 -31.92 -1.69 -24.55
C ALA A 329 -31.43 -2.40 -23.29
N THR A 330 -30.80 -1.64 -22.41
CA THR A 330 -30.21 -2.08 -21.16
C THR A 330 -31.22 -2.18 -20.01
N GLY A 331 -32.46 -1.76 -20.20
CA GLY A 331 -33.52 -1.77 -19.18
C GLY A 331 -33.45 -0.63 -18.16
N ASN A 332 -32.32 0.07 -18.08
CA ASN A 332 -32.05 0.97 -16.96
C ASN A 332 -32.63 2.38 -17.13
N CYS A 333 -32.94 2.81 -18.35
CA CYS A 333 -33.41 4.18 -18.64
C CYS A 333 -34.78 4.17 -19.30
N GLN A 334 -35.69 4.98 -18.76
CA GLN A 334 -37.06 5.10 -19.23
C GLN A 334 -37.47 6.55 -19.45
N SER A 335 -38.34 6.74 -20.44
CA SER A 335 -39.03 8.00 -20.72
C SER A 335 -40.50 7.74 -21.00
N THR A 336 -41.35 8.71 -20.69
CA THR A 336 -42.79 8.61 -20.92
C THR A 336 -43.31 9.78 -21.76
N SER A 337 -44.39 9.53 -22.49
CA SER A 337 -45.12 10.52 -23.28
C SER A 337 -46.60 10.13 -23.32
N SER A 338 -47.51 11.08 -23.45
CA SER A 338 -48.95 10.79 -23.50
C SER A 338 -49.62 11.41 -24.72
N VAL A 339 -50.69 10.76 -25.17
CA VAL A 339 -51.53 11.19 -26.30
C VAL A 339 -52.99 11.03 -25.93
N ALA A 340 -53.79 12.05 -26.28
CA ALA A 340 -55.24 12.03 -26.09
C ALA A 340 -55.94 11.61 -27.40
N VAL A 341 -56.82 10.62 -27.31
CA VAL A 341 -57.68 10.17 -28.41
C VAL A 341 -59.12 10.55 -28.07
N THR A 342 -59.69 11.48 -28.83
CA THR A 342 -61.09 11.90 -28.67
C THR A 342 -61.97 11.18 -29.68
N VAL A 343 -63.03 10.53 -29.20
CA VAL A 343 -63.96 9.76 -30.02
C VAL A 343 -65.28 10.52 -30.10
N THR A 344 -65.63 11.02 -31.29
CA THR A 344 -66.91 11.70 -31.50
C THR A 344 -68.06 10.69 -31.49
N PRO A 345 -69.25 11.11 -31.01
CA PRO A 345 -70.41 10.23 -30.95
C PRO A 345 -70.84 9.82 -32.37
N PRO A 346 -71.46 8.63 -32.54
CA PRO A 346 -72.05 8.23 -33.81
C PRO A 346 -73.11 9.24 -34.24
N ALA A 347 -73.26 9.43 -35.55
CA ALA A 347 -74.29 10.31 -36.08
C ALA A 347 -75.67 9.86 -35.57
N ALA A 348 -76.35 10.72 -34.81
CA ALA A 348 -77.69 10.44 -34.33
C ALA A 348 -78.68 10.68 -35.47
N ALA A 349 -79.24 9.61 -36.04
CA ALA A 349 -80.35 9.73 -36.98
C ALA A 349 -81.62 10.14 -36.21
N ALA A 350 -81.99 11.41 -36.30
CA ALA A 350 -83.24 11.92 -35.74
C ALA A 350 -84.35 11.83 -36.80
N ALA A 351 -85.24 10.83 -36.69
CA ALA A 351 -86.40 10.70 -37.57
C ALA A 351 -87.45 11.82 -37.39
N GLY A 352 -87.23 12.73 -36.43
CA GLY A 352 -88.20 13.73 -36.00
C GLY A 352 -89.24 13.14 -35.03
N SER A 353 -90.15 13.98 -34.55
CA SER A 353 -91.31 13.54 -33.77
C SER A 353 -92.25 12.68 -34.63
N ASN A 354 -93.03 11.80 -33.99
CA ASN A 354 -94.07 11.04 -34.69
C ASN A 354 -95.03 11.99 -35.42
N VAL A 355 -95.24 11.77 -36.72
CA VAL A 355 -96.18 12.54 -37.53
C VAL A 355 -97.37 11.65 -37.89
N THR A 356 -98.58 12.13 -37.59
CA THR A 356 -99.82 11.50 -38.06
C THR A 356 -100.21 12.15 -39.39
N VAL A 357 -100.37 11.35 -40.45
CA VAL A 357 -100.79 11.82 -41.78
C VAL A 357 -101.97 11.03 -42.32
N CYS A 358 -102.82 11.70 -43.10
CA CYS A 358 -103.94 11.10 -43.81
C CYS A 358 -103.47 10.31 -45.05
N SER A 359 -104.21 9.27 -45.45
CA SER A 359 -103.92 8.46 -46.63
C SER A 359 -103.80 9.33 -47.88
N GLY A 360 -102.61 9.31 -48.52
CA GLY A 360 -102.31 10.07 -49.74
C GLY A 360 -101.56 11.39 -49.54
N SER A 361 -101.31 11.84 -48.30
CA SER A 361 -100.53 13.06 -48.04
C SER A 361 -99.05 12.73 -47.78
N PRO A 362 -98.09 13.46 -48.42
CA PRO A 362 -96.68 13.29 -48.10
C PRO A 362 -96.38 13.83 -46.70
N ALA A 363 -95.55 13.09 -45.94
CA ALA A 363 -94.98 13.54 -44.67
C ALA A 363 -93.46 13.72 -44.83
N GLN A 364 -92.94 14.82 -44.31
CA GLN A 364 -91.49 14.99 -44.16
C GLN A 364 -91.03 14.20 -42.92
N LEU A 365 -90.12 13.25 -43.11
CA LEU A 365 -89.46 12.53 -42.02
C LEU A 365 -88.03 13.06 -41.87
N GLY A 366 -87.65 13.40 -40.64
CA GLY A 366 -86.35 14.00 -40.32
C GLY A 366 -86.16 15.44 -40.79
N ALA A 367 -85.07 16.05 -40.31
CA ALA A 367 -84.47 17.26 -40.87
C ALA A 367 -83.11 16.89 -41.48
N ALA A 368 -82.79 17.46 -42.64
CA ALA A 368 -81.49 17.27 -43.30
C ALA A 368 -80.36 17.93 -42.49
#